data_AF-A0AAN7MQM8-F1
#
_entry.id   AF-A0AAN7MQM8-F1
#
_cell.length_a   1.000
_cell.length_b   1.000
_cell.length_c   1.000
_cell.angle_alpha   90.00
_cell.angle_beta   90.00
_cell.angle_gamma   90.00
#
_symmetry.space_group_name_H-M   'P 1'
#
loop_
_entity.id
_entity.type
_entity.pdbx_description
1 polymer ?
#
loop_
_entity_poly.entity_id
_entity_poly.type
_entity_poly.pdbx_seq_one_letter_code
_entity_poly.pdbx_strand_id
1 'polypeptide(L)' 'MNSDKGNIVQSLPGLAISQDGRHWARIEGDNHSGTLFDVGVENEWDSLFVSAPRVVFYRSGDMRMYYHSFDKETGSMQSI' A
#
# COMPACT_ATOMS: atom_id res chain seq x y z
N MET A 1 2.57 -16.63 28.91
CA MET A 1 1.56 -16.53 27.84
C MET A 1 2.29 -16.10 26.58
N ASN A 2 2.56 -17.04 25.67
CA ASN A 2 3.11 -16.71 24.35
C ASN A 2 2.01 -15.98 23.58
N SER A 3 2.22 -14.70 23.28
CA SER A 3 1.39 -14.04 22.28
C SER A 3 1.74 -14.70 20.95
N ASP A 4 0.80 -15.45 20.38
CA ASP A 4 0.82 -15.74 18.95
C ASP A 4 1.00 -14.40 18.26
N LYS A 5 2.18 -14.20 17.65
CA LYS A 5 2.41 -13.06 16.76
C LYS A 5 1.46 -13.29 15.59
N GLY A 6 0.24 -12.79 15.70
CA GLY A 6 -0.74 -12.87 14.62
C GLY A 6 -0.04 -12.37 13.36
N ASN A 7 0.05 -13.23 12.34
CA ASN A 7 0.69 -12.86 11.08
C ASN A 7 -0.05 -11.64 10.55
N ILE A 8 0.59 -10.47 10.62
CA ILE A 8 0.05 -9.26 10.03
C ILE A 8 0.15 -9.48 8.54
N VAL A 9 -1.00 -9.66 7.89
CA VAL A 9 -1.06 -9.73 6.43
C VAL A 9 -0.75 -8.34 5.92
N GLN A 10 0.41 -8.20 5.28
CA GLN A 10 0.80 -6.95 4.63
C GLN A 10 -0.20 -6.64 3.53
N SER A 11 -0.70 -5.42 3.55
CA SER A 11 -1.53 -4.89 2.48
C SER A 11 -0.61 -4.36 1.39
N LEU A 12 -0.79 -4.89 0.17
CA LEU A 12 0.06 -4.65 -0.98
C LEU A 12 -0.76 -4.07 -2.13
N PRO A 13 -0.92 -2.74 -2.21
CA PRO A 13 -1.69 -2.10 -3.26
C PRO A 13 -1.14 -2.41 -4.67
N GLY A 14 -2.02 -2.92 -5.53
CA GLY A 14 -1.79 -3.10 -6.97
C GLY A 14 -2.49 -2.04 -7.81
N LEU A 15 -2.19 -2.02 -9.11
CA LEU A 15 -2.84 -1.14 -10.08
C LEU A 15 -3.70 -1.95 -11.05
N ALA A 16 -4.84 -1.38 -11.41
CA ALA A 16 -5.69 -1.91 -12.46
C ALA A 16 -6.15 -0.77 -13.38
N ILE A 17 -6.40 -1.11 -14.65
CA ILE A 17 -6.90 -0.18 -15.66
C ILE A 17 -8.23 -0.69 -16.22
N SER A 18 -9.13 0.24 -16.50
CA SER A 18 -10.39 -0.02 -17.19
C SER A 18 -10.73 1.14 -18.12
N GLN A 19 -11.29 0.83 -19.28
CA GLN A 19 -11.83 1.82 -20.21
C GLN A 19 -13.32 2.11 -19.97
N ASP A 20 -14.03 1.21 -19.28
CA ASP A 20 -15.48 1.26 -19.09
C ASP A 20 -15.93 1.26 -17.61
N GLY A 21 -14.97 1.15 -16.68
CA GLY A 21 -15.20 1.07 -15.24
C GLY A 21 -15.78 -0.26 -14.76
N ARG A 22 -16.00 -1.24 -15.64
CA ARG A 22 -16.63 -2.54 -15.32
C ARG A 22 -15.66 -3.71 -15.50
N HIS A 23 -14.88 -3.67 -16.57
CA HIS A 23 -13.89 -4.68 -16.87
C HIS A 23 -12.51 -4.13 -16.56
N TRP A 24 -11.78 -4.81 -15.68
CA TRP A 24 -10.51 -4.35 -15.17
C TRP A 24 -9.41 -5.34 -15.54
N ALA A 25 -8.32 -4.83 -16.12
CA ALA A 25 -7.09 -5.57 -16.29
C ALA A 25 -6.10 -5.14 -15.20
N ARG A 26 -5.49 -6.10 -14.54
CA ARG A 26 -4.41 -5.83 -13.58
C ARG A 26 -3.15 -5.43 -14.35
N ILE A 27 -2.46 -4.42 -13.86
CA ILE A 27 -1.12 -4.06 -14.32
C ILE A 27 -0.14 -4.82 -13.44
N GLU A 28 0.70 -5.65 -14.04
CA GLU A 28 1.73 -6.38 -13.31
C GLU A 28 2.82 -5.40 -12.85
N GLY A 29 3.13 -5.45 -11.55
CA GLY A 29 4.30 -4.79 -10.97
C GLY A 29 5.53 -5.69 -11.02
N ASP A 30 6.65 -5.20 -10.49
CA ASP A 30 7.92 -5.95 -10.47
C ASP A 30 7.87 -7.19 -9.56
N ASN A 31 6.95 -7.20 -8.58
CA ASN A 31 6.66 -8.35 -7.74
C ASN A 31 5.67 -9.29 -8.45
N HIS A 32 5.92 -10.60 -8.40
CA HIS A 32 5.03 -11.64 -8.97
C HIS A 32 3.57 -11.58 -8.46
N SER A 33 3.32 -10.88 -7.36
CA SER A 33 1.98 -10.61 -6.84
C SER A 33 1.23 -9.51 -7.61
N GLY A 34 1.89 -8.77 -8.50
CA GLY A 34 1.34 -7.60 -9.19
C GLY A 34 1.33 -6.32 -8.33
N THR A 35 2.08 -6.32 -7.22
CA THR A 35 2.17 -5.19 -6.29
C THR A 35 3.04 -4.09 -6.88
N LEU A 36 2.53 -2.86 -6.85
CA LEU A 36 3.29 -1.66 -7.25
C LEU A 36 3.84 -0.88 -6.06
N PHE A 37 3.27 -1.10 -4.88
CA PHE A 37 3.67 -0.41 -3.66
C PHE A 37 3.70 -1.41 -2.50
N ASP A 38 4.89 -1.65 -1.97
CA ASP A 38 5.11 -2.53 -0.82
C ASP A 38 5.03 -1.73 0.49
N VAL A 39 5.05 -2.43 1.62
CA VAL A 39 5.29 -1.79 2.91
C VAL A 39 6.76 -1.39 3.05
N GLY A 40 7.04 -0.48 3.99
CA GLY A 40 8.42 -0.17 4.37
C GLY A 40 9.18 -1.40 4.89
N VAL A 41 10.50 -1.35 4.78
CA VAL A 41 11.37 -2.41 5.32
C VAL A 41 11.29 -2.47 6.85
N GLU A 42 11.86 -3.52 7.46
CA GLU A 42 11.85 -3.67 8.91
C GLU A 42 12.36 -2.39 9.61
N ASN A 43 11.58 -1.91 10.58
CA ASN A 43 11.80 -0.68 11.37
C ASN A 43 11.48 0.65 10.66
N GLU A 44 11.01 0.65 9.41
CA GLU A 44 10.35 1.83 8.87
C GLU A 44 8.96 2.00 9.49
N TRP A 45 8.52 3.26 9.60
CA TRP A 45 7.30 3.65 10.30
C TRP A 45 6.04 3.00 9.72
N ASP A 46 6.05 2.63 8.45
CA ASP A 46 4.93 2.02 7.71
C ASP A 46 5.13 0.53 7.39
N SER A 47 6.11 -0.12 8.03
CA SER A 47 6.48 -1.53 7.81
C SER A 47 5.38 -2.56 8.14
N LEU A 48 4.25 -2.12 8.71
CA LEU A 48 3.14 -2.99 9.09
C LEU A 48 2.17 -3.27 7.96
N PHE A 49 1.69 -2.21 7.31
CA PHE A 49 0.68 -2.26 6.26
C PHE A 49 0.61 -0.91 5.55
N VAL A 50 0.14 -0.92 4.30
CA VAL A 50 -0.28 0.30 3.60
C VAL A 50 -1.80 0.26 3.47
N SER A 51 -2.53 1.32 3.81
CA SER A 51 -4.00 1.30 3.76
C SER A 51 -4.61 2.54 3.14
N ALA A 52 -5.83 2.36 2.64
CA ALA A 52 -6.66 3.38 2.00
C ALA A 52 -5.89 4.24 0.96
N PRO A 53 -5.25 3.63 -0.05
CA PRO A 53 -4.52 4.38 -1.06
C PRO A 53 -5.45 5.37 -1.76
N ARG A 54 -5.04 6.63 -1.84
CA ARG A 54 -5.71 7.68 -2.63
C ARG A 54 -4.73 8.26 -3.62
N VAL A 55 -5.09 8.22 -4.90
CA VAL A 55 -4.25 8.75 -5.97
C VAL A 55 -4.79 10.10 -6.43
N VAL A 56 -3.91 11.10 -6.45
CA VAL A 56 -4.18 12.44 -6.97
C VAL A 56 -3.38 12.63 -8.25
N PHE A 57 -4.07 13.02 -9.32
CA PHE A 57 -3.43 13.49 -10.54
C PHE A 57 -2.90 14.91 -10.31
N TYR A 58 -1.58 15.08 -10.29
CA TYR A 58 -0.97 16.40 -10.10
C TYR A 58 -0.72 17.07 -11.46
N ARG A 59 -0.10 16.34 -12.39
CA ARG A 59 0.11 16.76 -13.80
C ARG A 59 0.45 15.55 -14.66
N SER A 60 0.54 15.76 -15.99
CA SER A 60 0.94 14.71 -16.92
C SER A 60 2.27 14.06 -16.48
N GLY A 61 2.26 12.74 -16.30
CA GLY A 61 3.42 11.97 -15.83
C GLY A 61 3.70 12.05 -14.33
N ASP A 62 2.83 12.67 -13.53
CA ASP A 62 3.01 12.85 -12.08
C ASP A 62 1.68 12.58 -11.36
N MET A 63 1.60 11.37 -10.78
CA MET A 63 0.53 10.95 -9.89
C MET A 63 1.11 10.73 -8.50
N ARG A 64 0.37 11.17 -7.49
CA ARG A 64 0.79 11.02 -6.09
C ARG A 64 -0.19 10.13 -5.37
N MET A 65 0.33 9.12 -4.69
CA MET A 65 -0.45 8.26 -3.83
C MET A 65 -0.26 8.67 -2.38
N TYR A 66 -1.37 8.92 -1.71
CA TYR A 66 -1.46 9.17 -0.28
C TYR A 66 -1.98 7.91 0.41
N TYR A 67 -1.47 7.58 1.58
CA TYR A 67 -1.86 6.36 2.29
C TYR A 67 -1.71 6.50 3.80
N HIS A 68 -2.27 5.55 4.52
CA HIS A 68 -2.15 5.46 5.98
C HIS A 68 -1.40 4.20 6.40
N SER A 69 -0.57 4.35 7.44
CA SER A 69 0.04 3.22 8.16
C SER A 69 0.07 3.50 9.67
N PHE A 70 0.60 2.56 10.43
CA PHE A 70 0.75 2.64 11.88
C PHE A 70 2.22 2.58 12.27
N ASP A 71 2.69 3.67 12.87
CA ASP A 71 4.02 3.74 13.44
C ASP A 71 4.03 3.10 14.82
N LYS A 72 4.78 1.99 14.93
CA LYS A 72 4.93 1.23 16.18
C LYS A 72 5.72 1.98 17.24
N GLU A 73 6.67 2.81 16.83
CA GLU A 73 7.55 3.52 17.76
C GLU A 73 6.76 4.62 18.46
N THR A 74 5.98 5.39 17.71
CA THR A 74 5.14 6.45 18.28
C THR A 74 3.77 5.95 18.76
N GLY A 75 3.36 4.75 18.34
CA GLY A 75 2.06 4.17 18.68
C GLY A 75 0.88 4.89 18.03
N SER A 76 1.07 5.45 16.84
CA SER A 76 0.10 6.34 16.19
C SER A 76 -0.14 6.02 14.72
N MET A 77 -1.35 6.33 14.24
CA MET A 77 -1.67 6.31 12.81
C MET A 77 -1.03 7.51 12.13
N GLN A 78 -0.28 7.27 11.06
CA GLN A 78 0.34 8.29 10.24
C GLN A 78 -0.19 8.23 8.81
N SER A 79 -0.14 9.37 8.13
CA SER A 79 -0.60 9.54 6.76
C SER A 79 0.43 10.33 5.99
N ILE A 80 0.75 9.89 4.78
CA ILE A 80 1.55 10.67 3.82
C ILE A 80 0.79 10.90 2.54
#